data_AF-A0A540RA26-F1
#
_entry.id   AF-A0A540RA26-F1
#
_cell.length_a   1.000
_cell.length_b   1.000
_cell.length_c   1.000
_cell.angle_alpha   90.00
_cell.angle_beta   90.00
_cell.angle_gamma   90.00
#
_symmetry.space_group_name_H-M   'P 1'
#
loop_
_entity.id
_entity.type
_entity.pdbx_description
1 polymer ?
#
loop_
_entity_poly.entity_id
_entity_poly.type
_entity_poly.pdbx_seq_one_letter_code
_entity_poly.pdbx_strand_id
1 'polypeptide(L)'
;MKASTDLTVLMSPQDIAGLDLAAALAPETTVERESCTLVESACTPENILVSEYTAKYDSMPITQGTYRLTLNVETELAPRALTQAVVAALPENTLWYGTSNEGHLADDAFDTRPGKAQCL
;
A
#
# COMPACT_ATOMS: atom_id res chain seq x y z
N MET A 1 17.75 -3.33 -10.30
CA MET A 1 17.40 -1.90 -10.57
C MET A 1 16.70 -1.25 -9.37
N LYS A 2 16.78 0.08 -9.22
CA LYS A 2 16.03 0.80 -8.17
C LYS A 2 14.63 1.15 -8.66
N ALA A 3 13.63 0.91 -7.82
CA ALA A 3 12.24 1.22 -8.10
C ALA A 3 11.53 1.67 -6.83
N SER A 4 10.40 2.33 -7.03
CA SER A 4 9.54 2.77 -5.94
C SER A 4 8.10 2.40 -6.23
N THR A 5 7.33 2.19 -5.18
CA THR A 5 5.91 1.90 -5.26
C THR A 5 5.15 2.86 -4.37
N ASP A 6 4.06 3.43 -4.89
CA ASP A 6 3.14 4.28 -4.14
C ASP A 6 1.72 3.81 -4.44
N LEU A 7 1.10 3.13 -3.47
CA LEU A 7 -0.24 2.61 -3.56
C LEU A 7 -1.11 3.20 -2.46
N THR A 8 -2.33 3.53 -2.80
CA THR A 8 -3.40 3.72 -1.82
C THR A 8 -4.27 2.47 -1.82
N VAL A 9 -4.57 1.95 -0.63
CA VAL A 9 -5.28 0.69 -0.42
C VAL A 9 -6.39 0.87 0.61
N LEU A 10 -7.47 0.10 0.48
CA LEU A 10 -8.55 0.03 1.47
C LEU A 10 -8.51 -1.34 2.14
N MET A 11 -8.15 -1.38 3.42
CA MET A 11 -8.00 -2.63 4.18
C MET A 11 -8.24 -2.44 5.68
N SER A 12 -8.35 -3.54 6.43
CA SER A 12 -8.55 -3.45 7.87
C SER A 12 -7.22 -3.16 8.60
N PRO A 13 -7.26 -2.58 9.81
CA PRO A 13 -6.05 -2.41 10.61
C PRO A 13 -5.33 -3.72 10.93
N GLN A 14 -6.08 -4.84 11.00
CA GLN A 14 -5.51 -6.17 11.24
C GLN A 14 -4.74 -6.67 10.01
N ASP A 15 -5.27 -6.44 8.81
CA ASP A 15 -4.58 -6.82 7.57
C ASP A 15 -3.29 -6.03 7.37
N ILE A 16 -3.30 -4.73 7.70
CA ILE A 16 -2.08 -3.90 7.69
C ILE A 16 -1.03 -4.45 8.65
N ALA A 17 -1.43 -4.79 9.88
CA ALA A 17 -0.51 -5.30 10.90
C ALA A 17 -0.01 -6.72 10.61
N GLY A 18 -0.63 -7.44 9.67
CA GLY A 18 -0.16 -8.75 9.24
C GLY A 18 0.65 -8.72 7.93
N LEU A 19 0.76 -7.55 7.29
CA LEU A 19 1.36 -7.41 5.98
C LEU A 19 2.88 -7.27 6.08
N ASP A 20 3.60 -8.28 5.58
CA ASP A 20 5.05 -8.28 5.45
C ASP A 20 5.43 -8.23 3.97
N LEU A 21 5.55 -7.02 3.41
CA LEU A 21 5.88 -6.82 2.00
C LEU A 21 7.33 -7.23 1.70
N ALA A 22 8.25 -7.07 2.66
CA ALA A 22 9.63 -7.49 2.48
C ALA A 22 9.75 -9.00 2.31
N ALA A 23 9.05 -9.79 3.15
CA ALA A 23 9.02 -11.23 3.01
C ALA A 23 8.26 -11.68 1.76
N ALA A 24 7.13 -11.04 1.43
CA ALA A 24 6.31 -11.43 0.28
C ALA A 24 6.98 -11.18 -1.08
N LEU A 25 7.83 -10.15 -1.17
CA LEU A 25 8.53 -9.79 -2.41
C LEU A 25 9.90 -10.47 -2.58
N ALA A 26 10.40 -11.14 -1.53
CA ALA A 26 11.62 -11.92 -1.61
C ALA A 26 11.43 -13.20 -2.45
N PRO A 27 12.49 -13.72 -3.10
CA PRO A 27 13.85 -13.19 -3.16
C PRO A 27 14.09 -12.20 -4.32
N GLU A 28 13.10 -11.98 -5.18
CA GLU A 28 13.27 -11.21 -6.42
C GLU A 28 13.45 -9.70 -6.19
N THR A 29 13.03 -9.24 -5.01
CA THR A 29 13.06 -7.83 -4.62
C THR A 29 13.56 -7.69 -3.18
N THR A 30 14.43 -6.72 -2.96
CA THR A 30 14.91 -6.29 -1.65
C THR A 30 14.24 -4.97 -1.30
N VAL A 31 13.46 -4.94 -0.22
CA VAL A 31 12.85 -3.71 0.29
C VAL A 31 13.89 -2.93 1.08
N GLU A 32 14.19 -1.72 0.64
CA GLU A 32 15.12 -0.83 1.33
C GLU A 32 14.42 0.02 2.38
N ARG A 33 13.21 0.46 2.04
CA ARG A 33 12.39 1.30 2.89
C ARG A 33 10.93 1.09 2.56
N GLU A 34 10.13 1.06 3.61
CA GLU A 34 8.68 1.02 3.51
C GLU A 34 8.05 2.01 4.49
N SER A 35 6.85 2.48 4.14
CA SER A 35 5.99 3.26 5.03
C SER A 35 4.55 2.94 4.72
N CYS A 36 3.73 2.94 5.76
CA CYS A 36 2.29 2.83 5.67
C CYS A 36 1.68 3.98 6.47
N THR A 37 0.82 4.76 5.81
CA THR A 37 0.18 5.91 6.46
C THR A 37 -1.33 5.82 6.29
N LEU A 38 -2.06 5.85 7.41
CA LEU A 38 -3.51 6.05 7.35
C LEU A 38 -3.82 7.42 6.74
N VAL A 39 -4.39 7.41 5.54
CA VAL A 39 -4.96 8.57 4.85
C VAL A 39 -6.41 8.68 5.31
N GLU A 40 -6.82 9.88 5.75
CA GLU A 40 -8.17 10.28 6.18
C GLU A 40 -9.21 9.14 6.31
N SER A 41 -9.64 8.88 7.54
CA SER A 41 -10.57 7.81 7.91
C SER A 41 -11.64 7.56 6.84
N ALA A 42 -11.77 6.29 6.42
CA ALA A 42 -12.62 5.78 5.34
C ALA A 42 -14.14 6.12 5.42
N CYS A 43 -14.54 6.96 6.38
CA CYS A 43 -15.87 7.54 6.49
C CYS A 43 -16.08 8.79 5.63
N THR A 44 -15.09 9.22 4.84
CA THR A 44 -15.27 10.32 3.88
C THR A 44 -15.75 9.76 2.53
N PRO A 45 -16.98 10.10 2.08
CA PRO A 45 -17.55 9.60 0.82
C PRO A 45 -16.73 9.97 -0.42
N GLU A 46 -15.93 11.04 -0.32
CA GLU A 46 -15.07 11.57 -1.37
C GLU A 46 -13.86 10.68 -1.69
N ASN A 47 -13.58 9.66 -0.88
CA ASN A 47 -12.52 8.70 -1.19
C ASN A 47 -12.99 7.72 -2.27
N ILE A 48 -12.23 7.64 -3.37
CA ILE A 48 -12.55 6.78 -4.53
C ILE A 48 -12.69 5.31 -4.12
N LEU A 49 -11.84 4.81 -3.21
CA LEU A 49 -11.91 3.41 -2.76
C LEU A 49 -13.14 3.16 -1.88
N VAL A 50 -13.58 4.15 -1.10
CA VAL A 50 -14.81 4.06 -0.30
C VAL A 50 -16.04 4.06 -1.20
N SER A 51 -16.04 4.91 -2.23
CA SER A 51 -17.08 4.94 -3.26
C SER A 51 -17.16 3.61 -4.01
N GLU A 52 -16.03 3.05 -4.44
CA GLU A 52 -15.97 1.75 -5.12
C GLU A 52 -16.42 0.60 -4.21
N TYR A 53 -15.98 0.58 -2.94
CA TYR A 53 -16.43 -0.40 -1.96
C TYR A 53 -17.94 -0.35 -1.78
N THR A 54 -18.50 0.84 -1.61
CA THR A 54 -19.93 1.04 -1.41
C THR A 54 -20.72 0.59 -2.64
N ALA A 55 -20.25 0.89 -3.85
CA ALA A 55 -20.88 0.46 -5.08
C ALA A 55 -20.82 -1.08 -5.26
N LYS A 56 -19.73 -1.72 -4.82
CA LYS A 56 -19.52 -3.17 -4.97
C LYS A 56 -20.27 -4.00 -3.93
N TYR A 57 -20.33 -3.52 -2.68
CA TYR A 57 -20.85 -4.29 -1.54
C TYR A 57 -22.13 -3.72 -0.92
N ASP A 58 -22.71 -2.66 -1.51
CA ASP A 58 -23.93 -1.99 -1.04
C ASP A 58 -23.88 -1.61 0.46
N SER A 59 -22.68 -1.29 0.95
CA SER A 59 -22.40 -1.02 2.36
C SER A 59 -21.16 -0.15 2.54
N MET A 60 -21.10 0.62 3.63
CA MET A 60 -19.91 1.40 3.95
C MET A 60 -18.80 0.51 4.56
N PRO A 61 -17.52 0.77 4.25
CA PRO A 61 -16.39 0.02 4.78
C PRO A 61 -16.02 0.44 6.22
N ILE A 62 -16.95 0.31 7.17
CA ILE A 62 -16.85 0.85 8.54
C ILE A 62 -15.65 0.29 9.33
N THR A 63 -15.21 -0.93 9.01
CA THR A 63 -14.07 -1.59 9.67
C THR A 63 -12.75 -1.42 8.91
N GLN A 64 -12.75 -0.73 7.78
CA GLN A 64 -11.58 -0.53 6.93
C GLN A 64 -11.03 0.89 7.10
N GLY A 65 -9.74 1.05 6.81
CA GLY A 65 -9.08 2.34 6.66
C GLY A 65 -8.48 2.46 5.26
N THR A 66 -8.32 3.70 4.79
CA THR A 66 -7.53 3.97 3.59
C THR A 66 -6.08 4.18 4.00
N TYR A 67 -5.16 3.40 3.45
CA TYR A 67 -3.74 3.49 3.76
C TYR A 67 -2.96 3.83 2.50
N ARG A 68 -1.94 4.67 2.62
CA ARG A 68 -0.92 4.88 1.59
C ARG A 68 0.30 4.05 1.94
N LEU A 69 0.63 3.10 1.08
CA LEU A 69 1.81 2.26 1.13
C LEU A 69 2.87 2.83 0.19
N THR A 70 4.03 3.18 0.73
CA THR A 70 5.19 3.62 -0.05
C THR A 70 6.37 2.69 0.16
N LEU A 71 7.01 2.27 -0.93
CA LEU A 71 8.18 1.40 -0.93
C LEU A 71 9.30 2.02 -1.78
N ASN A 72 10.53 1.92 -1.30
CA ASN A 72 11.74 1.98 -2.13
C ASN A 72 12.38 0.60 -2.11
N VAL A 73 12.70 0.07 -3.30
CA VAL A 73 13.18 -1.29 -3.45
C VAL A 73 14.30 -1.39 -4.48
N GLU A 74 15.11 -2.43 -4.32
CA GLU A 74 15.98 -2.95 -5.37
C GLU A 74 15.39 -4.25 -5.91
N THR A 75 15.08 -4.29 -7.21
CA THR A 75 14.39 -5.42 -7.86
C THR A 75 14.91 -5.61 -9.27
N GLU A 76 14.76 -6.81 -9.84
CA GLU A 76 14.96 -7.04 -11.28
C GLU A 76 13.64 -6.95 -12.08
N LEU A 77 12.52 -6.71 -11.39
CA LEU A 77 11.20 -6.57 -12.00
C LEU A 77 11.03 -5.20 -12.66
N ALA A 78 10.45 -5.19 -13.86
CA ALA A 78 9.96 -3.96 -14.47
C ALA A 78 8.84 -3.33 -13.61
N PRO A 79 8.63 -2.00 -13.62
CA PRO A 79 7.69 -1.33 -12.72
C PRO A 79 6.28 -1.95 -12.69
N ARG A 80 5.73 -2.32 -13.86
CA ARG A 80 4.44 -3.00 -13.93
C ARG A 80 4.41 -4.34 -13.20
N ALA A 81 5.47 -5.15 -13.35
CA ALA A 81 5.58 -6.44 -12.69
C ALA A 81 5.79 -6.28 -11.18
N LEU A 82 6.55 -5.25 -10.76
CA LEU A 82 6.67 -4.89 -9.35
C LEU A 82 5.31 -4.50 -8.75
N THR A 83 4.51 -3.68 -9.44
CA THR A 83 3.16 -3.34 -8.97
C THR A 83 2.30 -4.58 -8.81
N GLN A 84 2.36 -5.51 -9.78
CA GLN A 84 1.63 -6.77 -9.71
C GLN A 84 2.08 -7.64 -8.52
N ALA A 85 3.38 -7.72 -8.25
CA ALA A 85 3.92 -8.44 -7.11
C ALA A 85 3.46 -7.85 -5.78
N VAL A 86 3.52 -6.52 -5.64
CA VAL A 86 3.04 -5.81 -4.43
C VAL A 86 1.56 -6.05 -4.22
N VAL A 87 0.74 -5.93 -5.27
CA VAL A 87 -0.71 -6.15 -5.19
C VAL A 87 -1.05 -7.60 -4.89
N ALA A 88 -0.29 -8.56 -5.41
CA ALA A 88 -0.47 -9.98 -5.12
C ALA A 88 -0.13 -10.35 -3.67
N ALA A 89 0.66 -9.53 -2.97
CA ALA A 89 0.94 -9.67 -1.55
C ALA A 89 -0.17 -9.10 -0.65
N LEU A 90 -1.10 -8.31 -1.20
CA LEU A 90 -2.23 -7.77 -0.45
C LEU A 90 -3.28 -8.86 -0.19
N PRO A 91 -4.13 -8.71 0.85
CA PRO A 91 -5.26 -9.58 1.06
C PRO A 91 -6.17 -9.70 -0.18
N GLU A 92 -6.86 -10.82 -0.30
CA GLU A 92 -7.79 -11.02 -1.41
C GLU A 92 -8.87 -9.92 -1.42
N ASN A 93 -9.20 -9.45 -2.63
CA ASN A 93 -10.22 -8.42 -2.87
C ASN A 93 -9.91 -7.04 -2.26
N THR A 94 -8.68 -6.76 -1.82
CA THR A 94 -8.26 -5.40 -1.45
C THR A 94 -8.47 -4.46 -2.64
N LEU A 95 -9.18 -3.35 -2.41
CA LEU A 95 -9.31 -2.27 -3.38
C LEU A 95 -8.08 -1.36 -3.28
N TRP A 96 -7.53 -0.96 -4.41
CA TRP A 96 -6.31 -0.16 -4.46
C TRP A 96 -6.23 0.68 -5.72
N TYR A 97 -5.41 1.74 -5.67
CA TYR A 97 -4.94 2.47 -6.83
C TYR A 97 -3.51 2.94 -6.61
N GLY A 98 -2.81 3.29 -7.68
CA GLY A 98 -1.41 3.72 -7.64
C GLY A 98 -0.55 2.88 -8.58
N THR A 99 0.77 3.01 -8.47
CA THR A 99 1.70 2.30 -9.36
C THR A 99 3.10 2.25 -8.77
N SER A 100 3.94 1.42 -9.37
CA SER A 100 5.39 1.50 -9.22
C SER A 100 6.01 2.31 -10.35
N ASN A 101 7.16 2.94 -10.07
CA ASN A 101 7.96 3.72 -11.00
C ASN A 101 9.45 3.38 -10.84
N GLU A 102 10.24 3.66 -11.87
CA GLU A 102 11.71 3.56 -11.77
C GLU A 102 12.28 4.64 -10.83
N GLY A 103 13.36 4.32 -10.13
CA GLY A 103 14.01 5.21 -9.17
C GLY A 103 13.41 5.15 -7.77
N HIS A 104 13.73 6.13 -6.92
CA HIS A 104 13.27 6.19 -5.53
C HIS A 104 12.36 7.38 -5.29
N LEU A 105 11.42 7.20 -4.36
CA LEU A 105 10.72 8.30 -3.71
C LEU A 105 11.69 9.02 -2.76
N ALA A 106 11.55 10.34 -2.68
CA ALA A 106 12.30 11.18 -1.75
C ALA A 106 11.86 10.93 -0.29
N ASP A 107 12.67 11.38 0.66
CA ASP A 107 12.46 11.10 2.09
C ASP A 107 11.15 11.65 2.65
N ASP A 108 10.64 12.75 2.07
CA ASP A 108 9.39 13.40 2.45
C ASP A 108 8.13 12.64 1.99
N ALA A 109 8.28 11.71 1.06
CA ALA A 109 7.21 10.80 0.63
C ALA A 109 6.94 9.68 1.64
N PHE A 110 7.85 9.46 2.59
CA PHE A 110 7.71 8.50 3.68
C PHE A 110 7.27 9.24 4.94
N ASP A 111 6.18 8.81 5.58
CA ASP A 111 5.81 9.38 6.88
C ASP A 111 6.84 8.92 7.92
N THR A 112 7.64 9.87 8.40
CA THR A 112 8.72 9.66 9.38
C THR A 112 8.28 10.02 10.81
N ARG A 113 7.01 10.38 11.03
CA ARG A 113 6.55 10.79 12.35
C ARG A 113 6.55 9.59 13.31
N PRO A 114 7.25 9.68 14.45
CA PRO A 114 7.21 8.62 15.46
C PRO A 114 5.79 8.47 16.02
N GLY A 115 5.23 7.26 15.99
CA GLY A 115 3.94 6.94 16.61
C GLY A 115 2.73 6.84 15.69
N LYS A 116 2.88 6.96 14.37
CA LYS A 116 1.92 6.40 13.41
C LYS A 116 2.51 5.11 12.83
N ALA A 117 1.69 4.07 12.75
CA ALA A 117 2.09 2.70 12.49
C ALA A 117 3.14 2.59 11.36
N GLN A 118 4.41 2.44 11.74
CA GLN A 118 5.28 1.56 10.98
C GLN A 118 4.54 0.22 10.95
N CYS A 119 4.36 -0.37 9.77
CA CYS A 119 3.94 -1.77 9.69
C CYS A 119 4.91 -2.55 10.60
N LEU A 120 4.36 -3.11 11.68
CA LEU A 120 5.06 -3.96 12.62
C LEU A 120 4.65 -5.39 12.30
#